data_AF-A0A5J5EBF4-F1
#
_entry.id   AF-A0A5J5EBF4-F1
#
_cell.length_a   1.000
_cell.length_b   1.000
_cell.length_c   1.000
_cell.angle_alpha   90.00
_cell.angle_beta   90.00
_cell.angle_gamma   90.00
#
_symmetry.space_group_name_H-M   'P 1'
#
loop_
_entity.id
_entity.type
_entity.pdbx_description
1 polymer ?
#
loop_
_entity_poly.entity_id
_entity_poly.type
_entity_poly.pdbx_seq_one_letter_code
_entity_poly.pdbx_strand_id
1 'polypeptide(L)' 'APDAQEEEQPPTQDAAAPPFEVVKVYPPRGPWTQYRLAATTSFECSRCNRQKKAKLVAT' A
#
# COMPACT_ATOMS: atom_id res chain seq x y z
N ALA A 1 -10.65 32.59 -37.26
CA ALA A 1 -10.54 31.55 -36.24
C ALA A 1 -9.22 30.83 -36.47
N PRO A 2 -8.25 30.90 -35.55
CA PRO A 2 -7.16 29.94 -35.52
C PRO A 2 -7.48 28.81 -34.53
N ASP A 3 -7.42 27.60 -35.09
CA ASP A 3 -7.26 26.27 -34.51
C ASP A 3 -6.87 26.21 -33.03
N ALA A 4 -7.72 25.51 -32.27
CA ALA A 4 -7.43 25.05 -30.93
C ALA A 4 -6.34 23.97 -30.98
N GLN A 5 -5.25 24.21 -30.26
CA GLN A 5 -4.14 23.29 -30.11
C GLN A 5 -4.60 22.12 -29.23
N GLU A 6 -4.46 20.90 -29.73
CA GLU A 6 -4.72 19.66 -29.01
C GLU A 6 -3.66 19.53 -27.89
N GLU A 7 -4.08 19.74 -26.64
CA GLU A 7 -3.25 19.51 -25.45
C GLU A 7 -2.99 18.01 -25.31
N GLU A 8 -1.84 17.57 -25.79
CA GLU A 8 -1.30 16.25 -25.54
C GLU A 8 -0.96 16.14 -24.04
N GLN A 9 -1.92 15.63 -23.27
CA GLN A 9 -1.75 15.35 -21.86
C GLN A 9 -0.67 14.26 -21.67
N PRO A 10 0.39 14.50 -20.88
CA PRO A 10 1.35 13.44 -20.56
C PRO A 10 0.63 12.32 -19.81
N PRO A 11 1.06 11.04 -19.96
CA PRO A 11 0.38 9.91 -19.37
C PRO A 11 0.26 10.13 -17.87
N THR A 12 -0.98 10.15 -17.41
CA THR A 12 -1.37 10.36 -16.02
C THR A 12 -0.81 9.22 -15.19
N GLN A 13 0.26 9.54 -14.48
CA GLN A 13 0.64 9.02 -13.17
C GLN A 13 0.43 7.51 -13.01
N ASP A 14 1.54 6.75 -13.17
CA ASP A 14 1.69 5.42 -12.61
C ASP A 14 1.14 5.42 -11.18
N ALA A 15 -0.09 4.93 -11.01
CA ALA A 15 -0.66 4.62 -9.73
C ALA A 15 0.18 3.44 -9.21
N ALA A 16 1.30 3.77 -8.56
CA ALA A 16 2.25 2.83 -8.02
C ALA A 16 1.44 1.79 -7.25
N ALA A 17 1.54 0.54 -7.71
CA ALA A 17 0.85 -0.58 -7.09
C ALA A 17 1.03 -0.50 -5.56
N PRO A 18 0.00 -0.87 -4.78
CA PRO A 18 0.10 -0.80 -3.33
C PRO A 18 1.41 -1.45 -2.89
N PRO A 19 2.20 -0.81 -2.00
CA PRO A 19 3.57 -1.22 -1.71
C PRO A 19 3.66 -2.65 -1.17
N PHE A 20 2.53 -3.20 -0.73
CA PHE A 20 2.40 -4.55 -0.23
C PHE A 20 1.18 -5.24 -0.81
N GLU A 21 1.40 -6.42 -1.39
CA GLU A 21 0.32 -7.30 -1.81
C GLU A 21 -0.25 -8.05 -0.59
N VAL A 22 -1.54 -7.86 -0.32
CA VAL A 22 -2.26 -8.51 0.78
C VAL A 22 -2.94 -9.78 0.28
N VAL A 23 -2.52 -10.93 0.82
CA VAL A 23 -3.10 -12.26 0.51
C VAL A 23 -4.35 -12.53 1.33
N LYS A 24 -4.41 -12.03 2.57
CA LYS A 24 -5.55 -12.26 3.46
C LYS A 24 -5.74 -11.13 4.45
N VAL A 25 -7.01 -10.74 4.64
CA VAL A 25 -7.45 -9.87 5.73
C VAL A 25 -8.17 -10.74 6.76
N TYR A 26 -7.81 -10.61 8.04
CA TYR A 26 -8.49 -11.31 9.13
C TYR A 26 -9.59 -10.42 9.72
N PRO A 27 -10.63 -11.00 10.35
CA PRO A 27 -11.67 -10.22 11.01
C PRO A 27 -11.07 -9.23 12.04
N PRO A 28 -11.58 -7.99 12.11
CA PRO A 28 -11.13 -7.00 13.09
C PRO A 28 -11.29 -7.50 14.53
N ARG A 29 -10.36 -7.08 15.41
CA ARG A 29 -10.36 -7.36 16.85
C ARG A 29 -10.17 -6.05 17.62
N GLY A 30 -11.29 -5.39 17.91
CA GLY A 30 -11.27 -4.04 18.48
C GLY A 30 -10.74 -3.04 17.45
N PRO A 31 -9.76 -2.19 17.79
CA PRO A 31 -9.21 -1.21 16.85
C PRO A 31 -8.24 -1.82 15.84
N TRP A 32 -7.89 -3.11 15.97
CA TRP A 32 -6.86 -3.75 15.18
C TRP A 32 -7.43 -4.61 14.07
N THR A 33 -6.87 -4.49 12.87
CA THR A 33 -7.07 -5.46 11.77
C THR A 33 -5.73 -6.09 11.42
N GLN A 34 -5.73 -7.42 11.24
CA GLN A 34 -4.53 -8.16 10.87
C GLN A 34 -4.56 -8.52 9.38
N TYR A 35 -3.41 -8.37 8.73
CA TYR A 35 -3.18 -8.64 7.31
C TYR A 35 -2.07 -9.67 7.14
N ARG A 36 -2.22 -10.56 6.16
CA ARG A 36 -1.16 -11.42 5.65
C ARG A 36 -0.69 -10.91 4.30
N LEU A 37 0.60 -10.62 4.20
CA LEU A 37 1.27 -10.18 2.97
C LEU A 37 1.78 -11.38 2.17
N ALA A 38 1.91 -11.22 0.85
CA ALA A 38 2.46 -12.24 -0.05
C ALA A 38 3.93 -12.53 0.24
N ALA A 39 4.72 -11.46 0.36
CA ALA A 39 6.13 -11.49 0.66
C ALA A 39 6.43 -11.17 2.14
N THR A 40 7.58 -11.61 2.61
CA THR A 40 8.09 -11.21 3.93
C THR A 40 8.61 -9.78 3.85
N THR A 41 8.00 -8.88 4.59
CA THR A 41 8.26 -7.44 4.50
C THR A 41 8.91 -6.92 5.78
N SER A 42 9.89 -6.04 5.63
CA SER A 42 10.47 -5.29 6.73
C SER A 42 9.63 -4.05 7.01
N PHE A 43 9.24 -3.82 8.27
CA PHE A 43 8.48 -2.64 8.69
C PHE A 43 8.84 -2.23 10.11
N GLU A 44 8.60 -0.97 10.46
CA GLU A 44 8.70 -0.50 11.85
C GLU A 44 7.35 -0.66 12.55
N CYS A 45 7.36 -1.26 13.73
CA CYS A 45 6.13 -1.41 14.51
C CYS A 45 5.87 -0.14 15.35
N SER A 46 4.82 0.61 15.01
CA SER A 46 4.41 1.84 15.71
C SER A 46 4.19 1.70 17.22
N ARG A 47 3.91 0.49 17.71
CA ARG A 47 3.71 0.23 19.15
C ARG A 47 5.04 0.09 19.92
N CYS A 48 6.06 -0.51 19.30
CA CYS A 48 7.31 -0.81 20.01
C CYS A 48 8.54 -0.12 19.40
N ASN A 49 8.38 0.62 18.31
CA ASN A 49 9.42 1.35 17.57
C ASN A 49 10.64 0.48 17.27
N ARG A 50 10.39 -0.76 16.83
CA ARG A 50 11.41 -1.72 16.43
C ARG A 50 11.16 -2.19 15.02
N GLN A 51 12.25 -2.38 14.28
CA GLN A 51 12.21 -3.04 12.99
C GLN A 51 11.76 -4.50 13.16
N LYS A 52 10.79 -4.91 12.36
CA LYS A 52 10.30 -6.28 12.25
C LYS A 52 10.40 -6.73 10.81
N LYS A 53 10.53 -8.03 10.60
CA LYS A 53 10.50 -8.66 9.27
C LYS A 53 9.52 -9.83 9.32
N ALA A 54 8.35 -9.68 8.72
CA ALA A 54 7.29 -10.67 8.80
C ALA A 54 6.31 -10.60 7.61
N LYS A 55 5.49 -11.64 7.45
CA LYS A 55 4.33 -11.66 6.53
C LYS A 55 3.03 -11.22 7.19
N LEU A 56 3.06 -10.93 8.50
CA LEU A 56 1.87 -10.56 9.28
C LEU A 56 2.04 -9.16 9.84
N VAL A 57 1.06 -8.30 9.57
CA VAL A 57 1.02 -6.92 10.04
C VAL A 57 -0.34 -6.67 10.69
N ALA A 58 -0.36 -5.92 11.78
CA ALA A 58 -1.58 -5.42 12.39
C ALA A 58 -1.55 -3.89 12.35
N THR A 59 -2.66 -3.29 11.93
CA THR A 59 -2.86 -1.83 11.89
C THR A 59 -4.05 -1.45 12.72
#